data_AF-A0A811RI97-F1
#
_entry.id   AF-A0A811RI97-F1
#
_cell.length_a   1.000
_cell.length_b   1.000
_cell.length_c   1.000
_cell.angle_alpha   90.00
_cell.angle_beta   90.00
_cell.angle_gamma   90.00
#
_symmetry.space_group_name_H-M   'P 1'
#
loop_
_entity.id
_entity.type
_entity.pdbx_description
1 polymer ?
#
loop_
_entity_poly.entity_id
_entity_poly.type
_entity_poly.pdbx_seq_one_letter_code
_entity_poly.pdbx_strand_id
1 'polypeptide(L)'
;MASSSSAEAARAHVERIRRERFYIGREERNPLAEDIHQAVSYLSEELYPKDVHLLSSWSSSRFAFVLFAAMVMIYHCVSPWCKHANITPGQQPAKIGRMSRCNAEDNKYPLDVSPALEFVITEKDITATGAGWTLVVFNNERGFSAANIESICRIGRSTKKGNKHLGYIGEKGIGFKSVFLVSSQPHIFSNGYQIKFNEKPSADCDIGYIVPEWVDGKPNIDDIRTVYGPSRSLPTTITILPLKTDKILAVKKELSSTHPEILLFLSKIRQLSVREMNHDPKASRISQILISSEVDYRSRKDIDAESYTLHLAMQEISKGETEECTYYMWKQKFEVQQDCRIQKRMEVDQWVVTLIFPHGQRLSRGAKSPGVYAFLPTEMVTNLPFIIQADFLLASSRESILFDSQWNRGILECVPSAFVNAFGALLKSSRDAPHFALAPIFRFLPIQDSSISLFDNVRLSIKTKVEAEDIMPCES
;
A
#
# COMPACT_ATOMS: atom_id res chain seq x y z
N MET A 1 -35.24 -3.67 -7.67
CA MET A 1 -35.43 -5.08 -7.26
C MET A 1 -34.10 -5.83 -7.10
N ALA A 2 -33.08 -5.64 -7.95
CA ALA A 2 -31.78 -6.34 -7.78
C ALA A 2 -30.92 -5.85 -6.59
N SER A 3 -31.09 -4.60 -6.14
CA SER A 3 -30.33 -4.05 -5.00
C SER A 3 -30.83 -4.53 -3.64
N SER A 4 -32.13 -4.73 -3.46
CA SER A 4 -32.73 -5.21 -2.21
C SER A 4 -32.38 -6.69 -1.94
N SER A 5 -32.40 -7.54 -2.98
CA SER A 5 -32.03 -8.95 -2.84
C SER A 5 -30.56 -9.16 -2.49
N SER A 6 -29.66 -8.31 -2.98
CA SER A 6 -28.23 -8.37 -2.65
C SER A 6 -27.95 -7.99 -1.19
N ALA A 7 -28.66 -6.97 -0.67
CA ALA A 7 -28.52 -6.56 0.73
C ALA A 7 -29.07 -7.60 1.70
N GLU A 8 -30.20 -8.23 1.36
CA GLU A 8 -30.77 -9.33 2.14
C GLU A 8 -29.83 -10.54 2.22
N ALA A 9 -29.25 -10.95 1.07
CA ALA A 9 -28.26 -12.02 1.04
C ALA A 9 -27.00 -11.69 1.86
N ALA A 10 -26.52 -10.44 1.76
CA ALA A 10 -25.40 -9.95 2.55
C ALA A 10 -25.70 -9.96 4.06
N ARG A 11 -26.91 -9.53 4.47
CA ARG A 11 -27.36 -9.56 5.87
C ARG A 11 -27.45 -10.98 6.39
N ALA A 12 -28.09 -11.89 5.64
CA ALA A 12 -28.18 -13.30 6.01
C ALA A 12 -26.78 -13.93 6.16
N HIS A 13 -25.83 -13.54 5.30
CA HIS A 13 -24.45 -13.97 5.41
C HIS A 13 -23.77 -13.47 6.69
N VAL A 14 -23.96 -12.19 7.07
CA VAL A 14 -23.41 -11.63 8.32
C VAL A 14 -24.01 -12.33 9.54
N GLU A 15 -25.32 -12.57 9.56
CA GLU A 15 -25.97 -13.31 10.64
C GLU A 15 -25.48 -14.75 10.74
N ARG A 16 -25.21 -15.40 9.60
CA ARG A 16 -24.55 -16.72 9.58
C ARG A 16 -23.18 -16.66 10.24
N ILE A 17 -22.35 -15.66 9.95
CA ILE A 17 -21.03 -15.50 10.59
C ILE A 17 -21.19 -15.30 12.11
N ARG A 18 -22.09 -14.41 12.53
CA ARG A 18 -22.40 -14.13 13.95
C ARG A 18 -22.82 -15.40 14.69
N ARG A 19 -23.73 -16.17 14.10
CA ARG A 19 -24.22 -17.42 14.67
C ARG A 19 -23.15 -18.52 14.65
N GLU A 20 -22.45 -18.74 13.54
CA GLU A 20 -21.55 -19.88 13.38
C GLU A 20 -20.20 -19.73 14.06
N ARG A 21 -19.63 -18.51 14.05
CA ARG A 21 -18.28 -18.26 14.58
C ARG A 21 -18.27 -17.69 15.98
N PHE A 22 -19.25 -16.84 16.28
CA PHE A 22 -19.31 -16.11 17.55
C PHE A 22 -20.40 -16.64 18.49
N TYR A 23 -21.18 -17.62 18.03
CA TYR A 23 -22.27 -18.28 18.76
C TYR A 23 -23.37 -17.31 19.23
N ILE A 24 -23.47 -16.15 18.58
CA ILE A 24 -24.50 -15.16 18.87
C ILE A 24 -25.86 -15.72 18.42
N GLY A 25 -26.85 -15.70 19.30
CA GLY A 25 -28.17 -16.27 19.04
C GLY A 25 -28.23 -17.80 19.09
N ARG A 26 -27.22 -18.46 19.68
CA ARG A 26 -27.28 -19.88 20.08
C ARG A 26 -27.62 -20.00 21.57
N GLU A 27 -28.11 -21.18 21.97
CA GLU A 27 -28.32 -21.49 23.40
C GLU A 27 -26.99 -21.62 24.16
N GLU A 28 -25.96 -22.14 23.48
CA GLU A 28 -24.63 -22.35 24.04
C GLU A 28 -23.73 -21.11 23.86
N ARG A 29 -22.95 -20.77 24.89
CA ARG A 29 -21.89 -19.76 24.80
C ARG A 29 -20.67 -20.33 24.09
N ASN A 30 -19.94 -19.47 23.37
CA ASN A 30 -18.68 -19.88 22.75
C ASN A 30 -17.63 -20.16 23.85
N PRO A 31 -17.17 -21.42 24.02
CA PRO A 31 -16.21 -21.76 25.07
C PRO A 31 -14.83 -21.13 24.86
N LEU A 32 -14.53 -20.68 23.63
CA LEU A 32 -13.27 -20.02 23.28
C LEU A 32 -13.39 -18.49 23.27
N ALA A 33 -14.49 -17.90 23.72
CA ALA A 33 -14.73 -16.46 23.60
C ALA A 33 -13.62 -15.63 24.26
N GLU A 34 -13.23 -16.01 25.48
CA GLU A 34 -12.17 -15.34 26.23
C GLU A 34 -10.81 -15.47 25.53
N ASP A 35 -10.42 -16.68 25.12
CA ASP A 35 -9.18 -16.93 24.37
C ASP A 35 -9.13 -16.16 23.05
N ILE A 36 -10.25 -16.12 22.32
CA ILE A 36 -10.42 -15.38 21.07
C ILE A 36 -10.26 -13.89 21.34
N HIS A 37 -10.95 -13.35 22.35
CA HIS A 37 -10.83 -11.95 22.71
C HIS A 37 -9.39 -11.60 23.09
N GLN A 38 -8.76 -12.38 23.96
CA GLN A 38 -7.40 -12.17 24.43
C GLN A 38 -6.39 -12.26 23.29
N ALA A 39 -6.54 -13.23 22.37
CA ALA A 39 -5.69 -13.35 21.19
C ALA A 39 -5.83 -12.16 20.24
N VAL A 40 -7.04 -11.63 20.06
CA VAL A 40 -7.22 -10.42 19.26
C VAL A 40 -6.64 -9.21 19.96
N SER A 41 -6.89 -9.05 21.26
CA SER A 41 -6.38 -7.96 22.06
C SER A 41 -4.85 -7.96 22.08
N TYR A 42 -4.17 -9.11 22.22
CA TYR A 42 -2.71 -9.19 22.13
C TYR A 42 -2.18 -8.91 20.71
N LEU A 43 -2.81 -9.45 19.67
CA LEU A 43 -2.40 -9.15 18.29
C LEU A 43 -2.64 -7.69 17.92
N SER A 44 -3.68 -7.10 18.51
CA SER A 44 -3.89 -5.67 18.49
C SER A 44 -2.73 -5.05 19.25
N GLU A 45 -2.54 -5.24 20.57
CA GLU A 45 -1.45 -4.69 21.41
C GLU A 45 -0.03 -4.83 20.82
N GLU A 46 0.33 -5.88 20.09
CA GLU A 46 1.63 -5.95 19.38
C GLU A 46 1.81 -4.85 18.31
N LEU A 47 0.71 -4.30 17.77
CA LEU A 47 0.69 -3.09 16.95
C LEU A 47 0.90 -1.80 17.78
N TYR A 48 0.80 -1.86 19.12
CA TYR A 48 0.78 -0.73 20.05
C TYR A 48 1.82 -0.91 21.19
N PRO A 49 3.03 -0.32 21.13
CA PRO A 49 3.84 -0.19 22.34
C PRO A 49 3.08 0.64 23.40
N LYS A 50 3.03 0.13 24.65
CA LYS A 50 2.23 0.66 25.79
C LYS A 50 2.68 2.03 26.33
N ASP A 51 3.76 2.60 25.81
CA ASP A 51 4.31 3.86 26.32
C ASP A 51 3.61 5.08 25.68
N VAL A 52 2.84 5.78 26.50
CA VAL A 52 2.12 7.02 26.14
C VAL A 52 3.08 8.15 25.77
N HIS A 53 4.31 8.14 26.28
CA HIS A 53 5.39 9.06 25.87
C HIS A 53 5.99 8.73 24.48
N LEU A 54 5.80 7.50 24.01
CA LEU A 54 6.19 7.11 22.65
C LEU A 54 5.13 7.51 21.63
N LEU A 55 3.84 7.68 21.98
CA LEU A 55 2.82 8.14 21.02
C LEU A 55 3.11 9.54 20.45
N SER A 56 3.72 10.44 21.25
CA SER A 56 4.25 11.72 20.79
C SER A 56 5.56 11.61 20.00
N SER A 57 6.22 10.45 20.06
CA SER A 57 7.50 10.15 19.40
C SER A 57 7.37 9.16 18.24
N TRP A 58 6.16 8.83 17.79
CA TRP A 58 6.01 8.07 16.55
C TRP A 58 6.44 8.98 15.41
N SER A 59 7.50 8.61 14.70
CA SER A 59 7.86 9.27 13.46
C SER A 59 6.70 9.19 12.47
N SER A 60 6.52 10.24 11.67
CA SER A 60 5.43 10.35 10.68
C SER A 60 5.27 9.06 9.86
N SER A 61 6.37 8.36 9.57
CA SER A 61 6.35 7.11 8.80
C SER A 61 5.61 5.93 9.44
N ARG A 62 5.55 5.84 10.79
CA ARG A 62 4.77 4.76 11.45
C ARG A 62 3.27 5.02 11.43
N PHE A 63 2.83 6.28 11.53
CA PHE A 63 1.42 6.63 11.47
C PHE A 63 0.91 6.60 10.02
N ALA A 64 1.72 7.05 9.06
CA ALA A 64 1.51 6.85 7.62
C ALA A 64 1.34 5.37 7.28
N PHE A 65 2.20 4.50 7.84
CA PHE A 65 2.10 3.05 7.69
C PHE A 65 0.76 2.54 8.18
N VAL A 66 0.25 3.00 9.32
CA VAL A 66 -1.00 2.51 9.88
C VAL A 66 -2.21 2.94 9.07
N LEU A 67 -2.30 4.19 8.63
CA LEU A 67 -3.47 4.68 7.89
C LEU A 67 -3.48 4.18 6.45
N PHE A 68 -2.34 4.28 5.77
CA PHE A 68 -2.20 3.85 4.39
C PHE A 68 -2.20 2.32 4.29
N ALA A 69 -1.51 1.61 5.19
CA ALA A 69 -1.63 0.16 5.24
C ALA A 69 -3.00 -0.27 5.76
N ALA A 70 -3.66 0.36 6.73
CA ALA A 70 -5.05 0.01 7.08
C ALA A 70 -5.96 0.07 5.84
N MET A 71 -5.77 1.07 4.98
CA MET A 71 -6.66 1.34 3.86
C MET A 71 -6.33 0.55 2.60
N VAL A 72 -5.05 0.23 2.37
CA VAL A 72 -4.63 -0.77 1.38
C VAL A 72 -4.90 -2.21 1.90
N MET A 73 -4.85 -2.44 3.22
CA MET A 73 -4.94 -3.76 3.85
C MET A 73 -6.32 -4.16 4.36
N ILE A 74 -7.32 -3.28 4.35
CA ILE A 74 -8.74 -3.66 4.40
C ILE A 74 -9.02 -4.74 3.34
N TYR A 75 -8.30 -4.70 2.22
CA TYR A 75 -8.38 -5.65 1.11
C TYR A 75 -7.44 -6.85 1.23
N HIS A 76 -6.34 -6.71 1.97
CA HIS A 76 -5.33 -7.76 2.18
C HIS A 76 -5.79 -8.87 3.12
N CYS A 77 -6.92 -8.69 3.81
CA CYS A 77 -7.57 -9.78 4.49
C CYS A 77 -8.16 -10.80 3.50
N VAL A 78 -8.20 -10.57 2.18
CA VAL A 78 -9.13 -11.34 1.34
C VAL A 78 -8.66 -11.79 -0.05
N SER A 79 -8.02 -12.95 -0.06
CA SER A 79 -8.33 -13.90 -1.13
C SER A 79 -8.05 -15.34 -0.72
N PRO A 80 -9.03 -16.27 -0.88
CA PRO A 80 -8.80 -17.71 -0.81
C PRO A 80 -8.52 -18.37 -2.19
N TRP A 81 -8.45 -17.63 -3.30
CA TRP A 81 -8.41 -18.24 -4.64
C TRP A 81 -6.99 -18.32 -5.24
N CYS A 82 -6.36 -19.49 -5.08
CA CYS A 82 -5.52 -20.15 -6.08
C CYS A 82 -5.35 -21.62 -5.68
N LYS A 83 -6.40 -22.42 -5.88
CA LYS A 83 -6.32 -23.88 -5.91
C LYS A 83 -7.04 -24.35 -7.17
N HIS A 84 -6.29 -24.99 -8.05
CA HIS A 84 -6.70 -25.67 -9.29
C HIS A 84 -7.01 -24.76 -10.49
N ALA A 85 -5.96 -24.41 -11.25
CA ALA A 85 -6.09 -24.36 -12.70
C ALA A 85 -5.33 -25.58 -13.23
N ASN A 86 -6.07 -26.64 -13.56
CA ASN A 86 -5.54 -27.71 -14.39
C ASN A 86 -5.15 -27.10 -15.73
N ILE A 87 -3.87 -27.18 -16.05
CA ILE A 87 -3.35 -26.79 -17.36
C ILE A 87 -3.80 -27.89 -18.34
N THR A 88 -4.80 -27.59 -19.17
CA THR A 88 -5.00 -28.31 -20.43
C THR A 88 -3.95 -27.79 -21.42
N PRO A 89 -3.09 -28.64 -21.99
CA PRO A 89 -2.14 -28.20 -23.01
C PRO A 89 -2.88 -27.92 -24.32
N GLY A 90 -2.79 -26.70 -24.86
CA GLY A 90 -3.18 -26.47 -26.26
C GLY A 90 -3.77 -25.12 -26.70
N GLN A 91 -3.90 -24.10 -25.84
CA GLN A 91 -4.38 -22.78 -26.30
C GLN A 91 -3.44 -21.64 -25.87
N GLN A 92 -2.89 -20.94 -26.87
CA GLN A 92 -2.14 -19.70 -26.69
C GLN A 92 -3.05 -18.60 -26.10
N PRO A 93 -2.66 -17.90 -25.02
CA PRO A 93 -3.36 -16.72 -24.58
C PRO A 93 -2.86 -15.48 -25.35
N ALA A 94 -3.79 -14.79 -26.00
CA ALA A 94 -3.56 -13.46 -26.54
C ALA A 94 -3.26 -12.44 -25.42
N LYS A 95 -2.28 -11.58 -25.71
CA LYS A 95 -1.80 -10.39 -25.02
C LYS A 95 -2.74 -9.76 -23.98
N ILE A 96 -2.31 -9.74 -22.72
CA ILE A 96 -2.09 -8.57 -21.83
C ILE A 96 -1.26 -9.11 -20.66
N GLY A 97 0.07 -8.95 -20.73
CA GLY A 97 0.98 -9.35 -19.65
C GLY A 97 0.93 -8.36 -18.50
N ARG A 98 0.01 -8.52 -17.55
CA ARG A 98 0.13 -7.88 -16.23
C ARG A 98 0.84 -8.86 -15.30
N MET A 99 2.17 -8.81 -15.32
CA MET A 99 3.04 -9.60 -14.45
C MET A 99 3.15 -8.94 -13.06
N SER A 100 3.18 -9.79 -12.04
CA SER A 100 2.98 -9.53 -10.62
C SER A 100 3.83 -8.38 -10.06
N ARG A 101 3.18 -7.25 -9.76
CA ARG A 101 3.68 -6.22 -8.85
C ARG A 101 3.29 -6.66 -7.43
N CYS A 102 4.26 -7.07 -6.62
CA CYS A 102 4.02 -7.54 -5.26
C CYS A 102 3.89 -6.36 -4.31
N ASN A 103 2.77 -5.65 -4.42
CA ASN A 103 2.33 -4.70 -3.42
C ASN A 103 1.01 -5.20 -2.86
N ALA A 104 0.64 -4.75 -1.65
CA ALA A 104 -0.48 -5.27 -0.87
C ALA A 104 -1.89 -5.01 -1.44
N GLU A 105 -2.01 -4.77 -2.75
CA GLU A 105 -3.28 -4.51 -3.42
C GLU A 105 -3.88 -5.80 -3.99
N ASP A 106 -4.69 -6.48 -3.18
CA ASP A 106 -5.50 -7.62 -3.64
C ASP A 106 -6.74 -7.19 -4.45
N ASN A 107 -7.04 -5.89 -4.49
CA ASN A 107 -8.21 -5.30 -5.15
C ASN A 107 -8.33 -5.76 -6.60
N LYS A 108 -9.56 -6.05 -7.03
CA LYS A 108 -9.86 -6.29 -8.44
C LYS A 108 -10.63 -5.10 -8.96
N TYR A 109 -10.15 -4.51 -10.04
CA TYR A 109 -10.83 -3.40 -10.71
C TYR A 109 -11.51 -3.92 -11.98
N PRO A 110 -12.67 -3.35 -12.37
CA PRO A 110 -13.19 -3.48 -13.73
C PRO A 110 -12.14 -3.10 -14.79
N LEU A 111 -12.29 -3.60 -16.03
CA LEU A 111 -11.30 -3.40 -17.09
C LEU A 111 -11.32 -1.98 -17.67
N ASP A 112 -12.46 -1.30 -17.52
CA ASP A 112 -12.84 -0.02 -18.12
C ASP A 112 -12.70 1.17 -17.14
N VAL A 113 -12.23 0.93 -15.92
CA VAL A 113 -12.03 2.00 -14.92
C VAL A 113 -10.55 2.24 -14.66
N SER A 114 -10.20 3.50 -14.39
CA SER A 114 -8.90 3.85 -13.80
C SER A 114 -8.96 3.58 -12.29
N PRO A 115 -8.16 2.65 -11.74
CA PRO A 115 -8.17 2.35 -10.32
C PRO A 115 -7.81 3.57 -9.46
N ALA A 116 -8.70 3.95 -8.55
CA ALA A 116 -8.59 5.18 -7.77
C ALA A 116 -8.96 4.96 -6.30
N LEU A 117 -8.26 5.66 -5.42
CA LEU A 117 -8.52 5.71 -3.98
C LEU A 117 -8.68 7.18 -3.55
N GLU A 118 -9.83 7.51 -2.96
CA GLU A 118 -10.17 8.88 -2.54
C GLU A 118 -10.40 8.91 -1.02
N PHE A 119 -9.67 9.79 -0.34
CA PHE A 119 -9.74 10.02 1.10
C PHE A 119 -10.50 11.32 1.32
N VAL A 120 -11.55 11.27 2.13
CA VAL A 120 -12.34 12.45 2.47
C VAL A 120 -12.41 12.57 3.99
N ILE A 121 -11.88 13.66 4.53
CA ILE A 121 -11.95 13.96 5.96
C ILE A 121 -12.94 15.09 6.20
N THR A 122 -13.86 14.93 7.17
CA THR A 122 -14.96 15.86 7.43
C THR A 122 -15.27 15.98 8.93
N GLU A 123 -15.70 17.17 9.37
CA GLU A 123 -16.21 17.44 10.73
C GLU A 123 -17.60 16.83 10.98
N LYS A 124 -18.26 16.32 9.94
CA LYS A 124 -19.58 15.69 10.07
C LYS A 124 -19.45 14.30 10.68
N ASP A 125 -20.16 14.07 11.78
CA ASP A 125 -20.41 12.71 12.29
C ASP A 125 -21.55 12.06 11.49
N ILE A 126 -21.18 11.37 10.42
CA ILE A 126 -22.15 10.61 9.63
C ILE A 126 -22.54 9.28 10.31
N THR A 127 -21.78 8.84 11.31
CA THR A 127 -21.97 7.56 11.99
C THR A 127 -22.82 7.64 13.26
N ALA A 128 -23.10 8.87 13.74
CA ALA A 128 -23.77 9.14 15.02
C ALA A 128 -23.10 8.47 16.23
N THR A 129 -21.77 8.40 16.22
CA THR A 129 -20.97 7.86 17.33
C THR A 129 -20.49 8.94 18.31
N GLY A 130 -20.78 10.22 18.03
CA GLY A 130 -20.26 11.38 18.75
C GLY A 130 -18.84 11.77 18.32
N ALA A 131 -18.36 11.31 17.16
CA ALA A 131 -17.01 11.60 16.69
C ALA A 131 -16.92 13.04 16.15
N GLY A 132 -15.92 13.81 16.59
CA GLY A 132 -15.73 15.19 16.11
C GLY A 132 -15.27 15.27 14.65
N TRP A 133 -14.68 14.19 14.12
CA TRP A 133 -14.22 14.08 12.74
C TRP A 133 -14.40 12.65 12.23
N THR A 134 -14.75 12.53 10.94
CA THR A 134 -14.87 11.26 10.23
C THR A 134 -13.93 11.23 9.04
N LEU A 135 -13.19 10.14 8.88
CA LEU A 135 -12.44 9.82 7.67
C LEU A 135 -13.22 8.81 6.84
N VAL A 136 -13.50 9.13 5.59
CA VAL A 136 -14.19 8.27 4.63
C VAL A 136 -13.25 7.94 3.48
N VAL A 137 -13.16 6.66 3.14
CA VAL A 137 -12.32 6.15 2.05
C VAL A 137 -13.21 5.56 1.00
N PHE A 138 -13.00 5.99 -0.23
CA PHE A 138 -13.74 5.52 -1.39
C PHE A 138 -12.80 4.78 -2.35
N ASN A 139 -13.19 3.57 -2.74
CA ASN A 139 -12.42 2.74 -3.67
C ASN A 139 -13.35 2.20 -4.77
N ASN A 140 -12.97 2.43 -6.03
CA ASN A 140 -13.75 2.04 -7.21
C ASN A 140 -13.47 0.61 -7.71
N GLU A 141 -13.07 -0.28 -6.79
CA GLU A 141 -12.87 -1.69 -7.10
C GLU A 141 -14.20 -2.46 -7.32
N ARG A 142 -14.11 -3.77 -7.54
CA ARG A 142 -15.26 -4.68 -7.70
C ARG A 142 -16.02 -4.95 -6.40
N GLY A 143 -15.47 -4.57 -5.25
CA GLY A 143 -16.09 -4.76 -3.96
C GLY A 143 -15.81 -6.10 -3.28
N PHE A 144 -16.33 -6.21 -2.06
CA PHE A 144 -16.13 -7.33 -1.16
C PHE A 144 -17.01 -8.52 -1.53
N SER A 145 -16.40 -9.70 -1.55
CA SER A 145 -17.05 -11.00 -1.62
C SER A 145 -17.38 -11.54 -0.22
N ALA A 146 -18.14 -12.63 -0.14
CA ALA A 146 -18.38 -13.33 1.13
C ALA A 146 -17.06 -13.77 1.81
N ALA A 147 -16.10 -14.24 1.02
CA ALA A 147 -14.76 -14.57 1.53
C ALA A 147 -14.06 -13.34 2.13
N ASN A 148 -14.37 -12.13 1.64
CA ASN A 148 -13.83 -10.87 2.19
C ASN A 148 -14.23 -10.67 3.62
N ILE A 149 -15.54 -10.72 3.83
CA ILE A 149 -16.12 -10.54 5.15
C ILE A 149 -15.65 -11.65 6.09
N GLU A 150 -15.67 -12.90 5.63
CA GLU A 150 -15.26 -14.03 6.46
C GLU A 150 -13.82 -13.92 6.96
N SER A 151 -12.92 -13.36 6.15
CA SER A 151 -11.50 -13.30 6.47
C SER A 151 -11.15 -12.12 7.38
N ILE A 152 -11.84 -10.99 7.21
CA ILE A 152 -11.77 -9.86 8.16
C ILE A 152 -12.20 -10.30 9.57
N CYS A 153 -13.14 -11.25 9.67
CA CYS A 153 -13.62 -11.81 10.93
C CYS A 153 -12.71 -12.92 11.53
N ARG A 154 -11.48 -13.15 11.04
CA ARG A 154 -10.56 -14.20 11.53
C ARG A 154 -9.46 -13.68 12.42
N ILE A 155 -8.88 -14.58 13.22
CA ILE A 155 -7.68 -14.37 14.04
C ILE A 155 -6.53 -15.18 13.45
N GLY A 156 -5.36 -14.55 13.28
CA GLY A 156 -4.06 -15.24 13.16
C GLY A 156 -3.83 -16.14 11.94
N ARG A 157 -4.75 -16.21 10.97
CA ARG A 157 -4.55 -16.91 9.69
C ARG A 157 -4.88 -16.02 8.52
N SER A 158 -3.85 -15.32 8.03
CA SER A 158 -3.86 -14.79 6.66
C SER A 158 -3.94 -15.95 5.68
N THR A 159 -4.66 -15.80 4.56
CA THR A 159 -4.84 -16.82 3.52
C THR A 159 -3.57 -17.17 2.72
N LYS A 160 -2.39 -16.71 3.17
CA LYS A 160 -1.13 -16.69 2.40
C LYS A 160 -0.23 -17.91 2.49
N LYS A 161 -0.72 -19.05 2.97
CA LYS A 161 0.09 -20.28 3.00
C LYS A 161 0.60 -20.76 1.62
N GLY A 162 0.12 -20.20 0.49
CA GLY A 162 0.46 -20.65 -0.86
C GLY A 162 1.21 -19.68 -1.79
N ASN A 163 1.52 -18.44 -1.38
CA ASN A 163 2.12 -17.42 -2.28
C ASN A 163 3.43 -16.82 -1.75
N LYS A 164 4.16 -17.59 -0.95
CA LYS A 164 5.34 -17.12 -0.21
C LYS A 164 6.57 -16.85 -1.09
N HIS A 165 6.61 -17.39 -2.32
CA HIS A 165 7.68 -17.16 -3.29
C HIS A 165 7.72 -15.75 -3.91
N LEU A 166 6.70 -14.92 -3.70
CA LEU A 166 6.56 -13.59 -4.35
C LEU A 166 6.70 -12.40 -3.38
N GLY A 167 6.98 -12.63 -2.10
CA GLY A 167 7.18 -11.57 -1.11
C GLY A 167 6.28 -11.70 0.13
N TYR A 168 6.76 -11.16 1.25
CA TYR A 168 6.29 -11.49 2.60
C TYR A 168 5.45 -10.40 3.29
N ILE A 169 4.54 -9.76 2.57
CA ILE A 169 3.62 -8.78 3.18
C ILE A 169 2.32 -9.46 3.58
N GLY A 170 1.92 -9.32 4.86
CA GLY A 170 0.58 -9.67 5.33
C GLY A 170 0.42 -11.07 5.94
N GLU A 171 1.47 -11.69 6.48
CA GLU A 171 1.39 -13.01 7.12
C GLU A 171 0.54 -13.05 8.40
N LYS A 172 0.50 -11.96 9.19
CA LYS A 172 -0.12 -11.95 10.52
C LYS A 172 -1.65 -11.80 10.54
N GLY A 173 -2.29 -11.46 9.41
CA GLY A 173 -3.75 -11.22 9.39
C GLY A 173 -4.21 -10.03 10.27
N ILE A 174 -3.33 -9.05 10.47
CA ILE A 174 -3.51 -7.87 11.33
C ILE A 174 -3.85 -6.60 10.55
N GLY A 175 -3.93 -6.68 9.21
CA GLY A 175 -4.06 -5.51 8.32
C GLY A 175 -5.33 -4.71 8.55
N PHE A 176 -6.48 -5.36 8.63
CA PHE A 176 -7.73 -4.68 8.97
C PHE A 176 -7.67 -4.09 10.39
N LYS A 177 -7.07 -4.80 11.36
CA LYS A 177 -7.08 -4.39 12.77
C LYS A 177 -6.35 -3.08 13.02
N SER A 178 -5.45 -2.66 12.14
CA SER A 178 -4.78 -1.36 12.27
C SER A 178 -5.73 -0.17 12.10
N VAL A 179 -6.94 -0.32 11.53
CA VAL A 179 -7.96 0.75 11.53
C VAL A 179 -8.33 1.16 12.96
N PHE A 180 -8.21 0.25 13.93
CA PHE A 180 -8.55 0.51 15.33
C PHE A 180 -7.57 1.46 16.04
N LEU A 181 -6.42 1.75 15.42
CA LEU A 181 -5.51 2.79 15.89
C LEU A 181 -6.13 4.18 15.81
N VAL A 182 -7.02 4.40 14.84
CA VAL A 182 -7.63 5.71 14.59
C VAL A 182 -9.13 5.75 14.80
N SER A 183 -9.81 4.61 14.82
CA SER A 183 -11.27 4.54 15.00
C SER A 183 -11.68 3.37 15.89
N SER A 184 -12.52 3.59 16.90
CA SER A 184 -13.08 2.50 17.71
C SER A 184 -14.20 1.73 17.01
N GLN A 185 -14.82 2.31 15.97
CA GLN A 185 -16.00 1.77 15.29
C GLN A 185 -15.89 1.90 13.77
N PRO A 186 -14.98 1.17 13.11
CA PRO A 186 -14.87 1.18 11.64
C PRO A 186 -16.12 0.58 10.98
N HIS A 187 -16.60 1.22 9.91
CA HIS A 187 -17.70 0.72 9.09
C HIS A 187 -17.21 0.38 7.67
N ILE A 188 -17.83 -0.62 7.06
CA ILE A 188 -17.58 -1.07 5.69
C ILE A 188 -18.90 -1.20 4.95
N PHE A 189 -19.00 -0.52 3.82
CA PHE A 189 -20.09 -0.63 2.86
C PHE A 189 -19.53 -1.14 1.53
N SER A 190 -20.00 -2.31 1.08
CA SER A 190 -19.53 -2.90 -0.18
C SER A 190 -20.43 -4.01 -0.67
N ASN A 191 -20.81 -4.03 -1.96
CA ASN A 191 -21.63 -5.11 -2.57
C ASN A 191 -22.86 -5.54 -1.75
N GLY A 192 -23.58 -4.57 -1.17
CA GLY A 192 -24.77 -4.82 -0.35
C GLY A 192 -24.48 -5.09 1.13
N TYR A 193 -23.23 -5.32 1.54
CA TYR A 193 -22.85 -5.32 2.95
C TYR A 193 -22.87 -3.89 3.50
N GLN A 194 -23.45 -3.73 4.70
CA GLN A 194 -23.36 -2.54 5.53
C GLN A 194 -23.07 -2.98 6.96
N ILE A 195 -21.78 -3.08 7.27
CA ILE A 195 -21.31 -3.65 8.54
C ILE A 195 -20.43 -2.68 9.29
N LYS A 196 -20.41 -2.81 10.61
CA LYS A 196 -19.44 -2.16 11.49
C LYS A 196 -18.77 -3.20 12.38
N PHE A 197 -17.62 -2.81 12.90
CA PHE A 197 -16.92 -3.56 13.95
C PHE A 197 -16.72 -2.63 15.14
N ASN A 198 -16.52 -3.19 16.33
CA ASN A 198 -16.34 -2.42 17.55
C ASN A 198 -15.07 -2.87 18.27
N GLU A 199 -14.26 -1.92 18.74
CA GLU A 199 -13.09 -2.20 19.58
C GLU A 199 -13.51 -2.82 20.91
N LYS A 200 -14.63 -2.35 21.48
CA LYS A 200 -15.16 -2.90 22.73
C LYS A 200 -15.79 -4.27 22.49
N PRO A 201 -15.67 -5.20 23.45
CA PRO A 201 -16.39 -6.47 23.44
C PRO A 201 -17.89 -6.29 23.19
N SER A 202 -18.45 -7.12 22.32
CA SER A 202 -19.90 -7.20 22.13
C SER A 202 -20.56 -7.78 23.38
N ALA A 203 -21.69 -7.21 23.80
CA ALA A 203 -22.47 -7.74 24.93
C ALA A 203 -23.01 -9.16 24.71
N ASP A 204 -23.07 -9.62 23.46
CA ASP A 204 -23.61 -10.94 23.10
C ASP A 204 -22.58 -12.07 23.26
N CYS A 205 -21.29 -11.77 23.12
CA CYS A 205 -20.24 -12.78 23.01
C CYS A 205 -18.89 -12.41 23.64
N ASP A 206 -18.77 -11.24 24.27
CA ASP A 206 -17.56 -10.72 24.91
C ASP A 206 -16.32 -10.64 24.00
N ILE A 207 -16.52 -10.59 22.68
CA ILE A 207 -15.46 -10.46 21.67
C ILE A 207 -15.58 -9.11 20.96
N GLY A 208 -14.46 -8.40 20.81
CA GLY A 208 -14.32 -7.16 20.05
C GLY A 208 -13.51 -7.34 18.76
N TYR A 209 -13.30 -6.25 18.02
CA TYR A 209 -12.51 -6.06 16.80
C TYR A 209 -12.96 -6.82 15.54
N ILE A 210 -13.40 -8.08 15.69
CA ILE A 210 -13.63 -9.02 14.58
C ILE A 210 -15.09 -9.45 14.43
N VAL A 211 -15.96 -9.04 15.34
CA VAL A 211 -17.39 -9.36 15.30
C VAL A 211 -18.08 -8.36 14.38
N PRO A 212 -18.66 -8.80 13.24
CA PRO A 212 -19.39 -7.91 12.36
C PRO A 212 -20.79 -7.64 12.95
N GLU A 213 -21.23 -6.39 12.89
CA GLU A 213 -22.57 -5.94 13.25
C GLU A 213 -23.21 -5.27 12.05
N TRP A 214 -24.46 -5.60 11.75
CA TRP A 214 -25.20 -4.94 10.69
C TRP A 214 -25.57 -3.49 11.09
N VAL A 215 -25.54 -2.58 10.12
CA VAL A 215 -25.89 -1.17 10.34
C VAL A 215 -27.31 -0.95 9.82
N ASP A 216 -28.29 -0.80 10.71
CA ASP A 216 -29.69 -0.48 10.33
C ASP A 216 -30.00 1.03 10.32
N GLY A 217 -29.17 1.84 11.00
CA GLY A 217 -29.36 3.28 11.17
C GLY A 217 -28.34 4.11 10.39
N LYS A 218 -27.54 4.87 11.14
CA LYS A 218 -26.48 5.72 10.58
C LYS A 218 -25.14 4.98 10.51
N PRO A 219 -24.29 5.26 9.50
CA PRO A 219 -24.59 6.08 8.32
C PRO A 219 -25.49 5.33 7.34
N ASN A 220 -26.44 6.03 6.72
CA ASN A 220 -27.16 5.51 5.56
C ASN A 220 -26.48 5.95 4.25
N ILE A 221 -26.96 5.45 3.12
CA ILE A 221 -26.38 5.76 1.80
C ILE A 221 -26.45 7.26 1.46
N ASP A 222 -27.46 7.99 1.94
CA ASP A 222 -27.59 9.42 1.69
C ASP A 222 -26.62 10.26 2.53
N ASP A 223 -26.35 9.84 3.77
CA ASP A 223 -25.27 10.42 4.60
C ASP A 223 -23.92 10.31 3.88
N ILE A 224 -23.62 9.12 3.33
CA ILE A 224 -22.39 8.86 2.56
C ILE A 224 -22.36 9.69 1.27
N ARG A 225 -23.47 9.75 0.53
CA ARG A 225 -23.57 10.52 -0.72
C ARG A 225 -23.36 12.02 -0.49
N THR A 226 -23.81 12.54 0.65
CA THR A 226 -23.60 13.93 1.06
C THR A 226 -22.11 14.25 1.24
N VAL A 227 -21.32 13.30 1.74
CA VAL A 227 -19.86 13.45 1.90
C VAL A 227 -19.12 13.26 0.58
N TYR A 228 -19.56 12.31 -0.25
CA TYR A 228 -18.88 12.02 -1.52
C TYR A 228 -19.12 13.08 -2.61
N GLY A 229 -20.35 13.59 -2.66
CA GLY A 229 -20.83 14.51 -3.70
C GLY A 229 -22.20 14.04 -4.23
N PRO A 230 -23.29 14.84 -4.09
CA PRO A 230 -24.64 14.44 -4.49
C PRO A 230 -24.80 14.02 -5.96
N SER A 231 -23.97 14.59 -6.84
CA SER A 231 -23.99 14.35 -8.29
C SER A 231 -23.13 13.18 -8.75
N ARG A 232 -22.38 12.52 -7.85
CA ARG A 232 -21.46 11.43 -8.19
C ARG A 232 -22.03 10.07 -7.81
N SER A 233 -21.83 9.07 -8.66
CA SER A 233 -22.10 7.68 -8.30
C SER A 233 -21.13 7.20 -7.23
N LEU A 234 -21.65 6.59 -6.16
CA LEU A 234 -20.82 6.07 -5.08
C LEU A 234 -19.93 4.94 -5.58
N PRO A 235 -18.63 4.93 -5.21
CA PRO A 235 -17.75 3.80 -5.45
C PRO A 235 -18.21 2.55 -4.71
N THR A 236 -17.83 1.39 -5.24
CA THR A 236 -18.33 0.09 -4.75
C THR A 236 -17.95 -0.20 -3.31
N THR A 237 -16.72 0.15 -2.89
CA THR A 237 -16.27 -0.06 -1.51
C THR A 237 -16.04 1.27 -0.82
N ILE A 238 -16.68 1.43 0.33
CA ILE A 238 -16.58 2.61 1.19
C ILE A 238 -16.20 2.14 2.60
N THR A 239 -15.14 2.72 3.16
CA THR A 239 -14.76 2.53 4.56
C THR A 239 -14.95 3.84 5.31
N ILE A 240 -15.62 3.78 6.46
CA ILE A 240 -15.92 4.96 7.28
C ILE A 240 -15.28 4.76 8.65
N LEU A 241 -14.43 5.70 9.04
CA LEU A 241 -13.68 5.68 10.27
C LEU A 241 -14.05 6.92 11.11
N PRO A 242 -14.98 6.80 12.06
CA PRO A 242 -15.16 7.83 13.09
C PRO A 242 -13.87 7.93 13.92
N LEU A 243 -13.22 9.09 13.88
CA LEU A 243 -11.87 9.24 14.42
C LEU A 243 -11.88 9.41 15.94
N LYS A 244 -10.92 8.77 16.61
CA LYS A 244 -10.57 9.02 18.01
C LYS A 244 -10.04 10.46 18.14
N THR A 245 -10.51 11.20 19.14
CA THR A 245 -10.21 12.63 19.31
C THR A 245 -8.71 12.95 19.33
N ASP A 246 -7.91 12.11 19.99
CA ASP A 246 -6.46 12.26 20.11
C ASP A 246 -5.69 11.95 18.81
N LYS A 247 -6.35 11.35 17.80
CA LYS A 247 -5.74 10.93 16.54
C LYS A 247 -6.02 11.87 15.38
N ILE A 248 -6.96 12.80 15.51
CA ILE A 248 -7.41 13.68 14.41
C ILE A 248 -6.25 14.46 13.80
N LEU A 249 -5.43 15.11 14.64
CA LEU A 249 -4.30 15.92 14.17
C LEU A 249 -3.25 15.08 13.44
N ALA A 250 -2.97 13.88 13.94
CA ALA A 250 -2.03 12.96 13.31
C ALA A 250 -2.55 12.49 11.94
N VAL A 251 -3.83 12.13 11.83
CA VAL A 251 -4.48 11.76 10.57
C VAL A 251 -4.42 12.89 9.55
N LYS A 252 -4.79 14.11 9.95
CA LYS A 252 -4.73 15.29 9.07
C LYS A 252 -3.33 15.57 8.57
N LYS A 253 -2.34 15.52 9.48
CA LYS A 253 -0.93 15.72 9.15
C LYS A 253 -0.49 14.71 8.09
N GLU A 254 -0.76 13.42 8.29
CA GLU A 254 -0.35 12.39 7.33
C GLU A 254 -1.04 12.51 5.98
N LEU A 255 -2.33 12.79 5.95
CA LEU A 255 -3.06 13.04 4.71
C LEU A 255 -2.50 14.25 3.94
N SER A 256 -2.02 15.28 4.67
CA SER A 256 -1.40 16.44 4.05
C SER A 256 0.05 16.20 3.57
N SER A 257 0.82 15.36 4.29
CA SER A 257 2.22 15.03 4.01
C SER A 257 2.42 13.74 3.22
N THR A 258 1.35 13.17 2.64
CA THR A 258 1.44 11.93 1.87
C THR A 258 2.40 12.09 0.69
N HIS A 259 3.46 11.28 0.66
CA HIS A 259 4.50 11.37 -0.37
C HIS A 259 3.94 10.97 -1.75
N PRO A 260 3.97 11.84 -2.78
CA PRO A 260 3.37 11.55 -4.09
C PRO A 260 3.88 10.25 -4.74
N GLU A 261 5.16 9.97 -4.56
CA GLU A 261 5.82 8.76 -5.06
C GLU A 261 5.27 7.45 -4.50
N ILE A 262 4.36 7.47 -3.51
CA ILE A 262 3.70 6.26 -3.01
C ILE A 262 3.03 5.45 -4.14
N LEU A 263 2.51 6.14 -5.18
CA LEU A 263 1.91 5.50 -6.36
C LEU A 263 2.91 4.68 -7.19
N LEU A 264 4.21 5.03 -7.18
CA LEU A 264 5.25 4.27 -7.91
C LEU A 264 5.36 2.83 -7.39
N PHE A 265 4.93 2.62 -6.14
CA PHE A 265 4.95 1.35 -5.44
C PHE A 265 3.55 0.76 -5.29
N LEU A 266 2.58 1.21 -6.08
CA LEU A 266 1.28 0.56 -6.16
C LEU A 266 1.19 -0.23 -7.47
N SER A 267 0.55 -1.39 -7.39
CA SER A 267 0.42 -2.35 -8.50
C SER A 267 -0.74 -2.07 -9.44
N LYS A 268 -1.78 -1.43 -8.92
CA LYS A 268 -3.08 -1.30 -9.56
C LYS A 268 -3.58 0.13 -9.43
N ILE A 269 -3.56 0.73 -8.24
CA ILE A 269 -4.02 2.10 -8.03
C ILE A 269 -3.19 3.05 -8.91
N ARG A 270 -3.90 3.86 -9.70
CA ARG A 270 -3.34 4.88 -10.60
C ARG A 270 -3.55 6.28 -10.06
N GLN A 271 -4.51 6.47 -9.17
CA GLN A 271 -4.92 7.77 -8.67
C GLN A 271 -5.15 7.72 -7.16
N LEU A 272 -4.60 8.70 -6.47
CA LEU A 272 -4.80 8.94 -5.04
C LEU A 272 -5.28 10.38 -4.86
N SER A 273 -6.39 10.58 -4.18
CA SER A 273 -6.87 11.93 -3.85
C SER A 273 -7.19 12.06 -2.37
N VAL A 274 -6.93 13.25 -1.84
CA VAL A 274 -7.23 13.63 -0.46
C VAL A 274 -8.04 14.92 -0.51
N ARG A 275 -9.23 14.88 0.08
CA ARG A 275 -10.15 16.01 0.22
C ARG A 275 -10.42 16.27 1.69
N GLU A 276 -10.11 17.48 2.14
CA GLU A 276 -10.58 17.99 3.43
C GLU A 276 -11.84 18.83 3.20
N MET A 277 -12.97 18.38 3.75
CA MET A 277 -14.24 19.10 3.67
C MET A 277 -14.35 20.08 4.83
N ASN A 278 -14.38 21.36 4.49
CA ASN A 278 -14.61 22.44 5.44
C ASN A 278 -16.05 22.96 5.31
N HIS A 279 -16.55 23.61 6.37
CA HIS A 279 -17.87 24.26 6.35
C HIS A 279 -18.02 25.27 5.19
N ASP A 280 -16.93 25.93 4.82
CA ASP A 280 -16.84 26.71 3.59
C ASP A 280 -16.35 25.81 2.43
N PRO A 281 -17.17 25.56 1.40
CA PRO A 281 -16.77 24.80 0.22
C PRO A 281 -15.54 25.39 -0.48
N LYS A 282 -15.32 26.71 -0.38
CA LYS A 282 -14.16 27.39 -0.99
C LYS A 282 -12.86 27.15 -0.23
N ALA A 283 -12.95 26.80 1.05
CA ALA A 283 -11.79 26.47 1.89
C ALA A 283 -11.43 24.98 1.84
N SER A 284 -12.20 24.15 1.12
CA SER A 284 -11.93 22.72 1.02
C SER A 284 -10.65 22.46 0.21
N ARG A 285 -9.68 21.79 0.83
CA ARG A 285 -8.39 21.48 0.18
C ARG A 285 -8.51 20.14 -0.51
N ILE A 286 -8.27 20.14 -1.82
CA ILE A 286 -8.19 18.92 -2.63
C ILE A 286 -6.77 18.81 -3.16
N SER A 287 -6.16 17.68 -2.85
CA SER A 287 -4.85 17.33 -3.34
C SER A 287 -4.96 15.98 -4.04
N GLN A 288 -4.44 15.91 -5.27
CA GLN A 288 -4.54 14.74 -6.12
C GLN A 288 -3.17 14.36 -6.64
N ILE A 289 -2.90 13.07 -6.65
CA ILE A 289 -1.70 12.44 -7.21
C ILE A 289 -2.19 11.41 -8.23
N LEU A 290 -1.64 11.44 -9.44
CA LEU A 290 -2.07 10.61 -10.55
C LEU A 290 -0.85 10.11 -11.34
N ILE A 291 -0.85 8.82 -11.69
CA ILE A 291 0.00 8.32 -12.78
C ILE A 291 -0.69 8.68 -14.09
N SER A 292 -0.21 9.73 -14.75
CA SER A 292 -0.82 10.27 -15.99
C SER A 292 -0.56 9.36 -17.19
N SER A 293 0.58 8.67 -17.24
CA SER A 293 0.87 7.66 -18.24
C SER A 293 1.94 6.65 -17.77
N GLU A 294 1.90 5.46 -18.39
CA GLU A 294 2.91 4.41 -18.28
C GLU A 294 3.28 3.96 -19.69
N VAL A 295 4.54 4.13 -20.07
CA VAL A 295 5.02 3.93 -21.44
C VAL A 295 6.36 3.18 -21.45
N ASP A 296 6.86 2.87 -22.65
CA ASP A 296 8.20 2.31 -22.88
C ASP A 296 8.50 1.00 -22.14
N TYR A 297 7.48 0.16 -21.93
CA TYR A 297 7.67 -1.15 -21.33
C TYR A 297 8.60 -2.02 -22.18
N ARG A 298 9.67 -2.52 -21.56
CA ARG A 298 10.61 -3.46 -22.16
C ARG A 298 10.94 -4.57 -21.16
N SER A 299 10.96 -5.81 -21.63
CA SER A 299 11.38 -6.98 -20.85
C SER A 299 12.66 -7.57 -21.45
N ARG A 300 13.60 -7.95 -20.58
CA ARG A 300 14.91 -8.53 -20.89
C ARG A 300 15.02 -9.84 -20.13
N LYS A 301 14.82 -10.96 -20.85
CA LYS A 301 14.73 -12.30 -20.25
C LYS A 301 16.10 -12.87 -19.86
N ASP A 302 17.15 -12.41 -20.53
CA ASP A 302 18.55 -12.80 -20.29
C ASP A 302 19.03 -12.47 -18.88
N ILE A 303 18.52 -11.38 -18.31
CA ILE A 303 18.91 -10.89 -16.98
C ILE A 303 17.71 -10.74 -16.02
N ASP A 304 16.57 -11.35 -16.36
CA ASP A 304 15.30 -11.26 -15.63
C ASP A 304 14.94 -9.82 -15.21
N ALA A 305 15.02 -8.89 -16.16
CA ALA A 305 14.76 -7.47 -15.92
C ALA A 305 13.60 -6.92 -16.77
N GLU A 306 12.92 -5.93 -16.23
CA GLU A 306 11.92 -5.12 -16.93
C GLU A 306 12.13 -3.63 -16.66
N SER A 307 11.83 -2.81 -17.65
CA SER A 307 11.94 -1.34 -17.56
C SER A 307 10.70 -0.67 -18.13
N TYR A 308 10.29 0.46 -17.55
CA TYR A 308 9.16 1.25 -18.01
C TYR A 308 9.26 2.69 -17.48
N THR A 309 8.57 3.62 -18.11
CA THR A 309 8.55 5.04 -17.71
C THR A 309 7.19 5.40 -17.14
N LEU A 310 7.17 6.02 -15.96
CA LEU A 310 5.96 6.54 -15.33
C LEU A 310 5.98 8.06 -15.31
N HIS A 311 4.87 8.68 -15.72
CA HIS A 311 4.65 10.11 -15.52
C HIS A 311 3.71 10.30 -14.33
N LEU A 312 4.21 10.97 -13.31
CA LEU A 312 3.47 11.24 -12.09
C LEU A 312 3.14 12.73 -12.04
N ALA A 313 1.85 13.04 -11.89
CA ALA A 313 1.36 14.40 -11.76
C ALA A 313 0.74 14.61 -10.37
N MET A 314 0.99 15.77 -9.79
CA MET A 314 0.37 16.24 -8.57
C MET A 314 -0.37 17.55 -8.83
N GLN A 315 -1.62 17.60 -8.40
CA GLN A 315 -2.49 18.76 -8.55
C GLN A 315 -2.99 19.19 -7.17
N GLU A 316 -2.74 20.45 -6.81
CA GLU A 316 -3.35 21.10 -5.66
C GLU A 316 -4.33 22.16 -6.15
N ILE A 317 -5.63 21.90 -6.05
CA ILE A 317 -6.68 22.80 -6.57
C ILE A 317 -6.58 24.20 -5.93
N SER A 318 -6.13 24.28 -4.68
CA SER A 318 -5.94 25.54 -3.96
C SER A 318 -4.84 26.44 -4.55
N LYS A 319 -3.88 25.89 -5.29
CA LYS A 319 -2.75 26.63 -5.87
C LYS A 319 -2.88 26.83 -7.38
N GLY A 320 -3.72 26.03 -8.06
CA GLY A 320 -3.84 26.06 -9.52
C GLY A 320 -2.58 25.58 -10.27
N GLU A 321 -1.60 25.05 -9.54
CA GLU A 321 -0.34 24.55 -10.08
C GLU A 321 -0.40 23.02 -10.22
N THR A 322 0.12 22.53 -11.34
CA THR A 322 0.34 21.10 -11.57
C THR A 322 1.84 20.87 -11.60
N GLU A 323 2.33 20.05 -10.66
CA GLU A 323 3.71 19.60 -10.64
C GLU A 323 3.79 18.21 -11.27
N GLU A 324 4.79 17.98 -12.12
CA GLU A 324 4.99 16.68 -12.76
C GLU A 324 6.43 16.21 -12.61
N CYS A 325 6.60 14.90 -12.45
CA CYS A 325 7.91 14.27 -12.47
C CYS A 325 7.83 12.96 -13.25
N THR A 326 8.86 12.70 -14.05
CA THR A 326 8.99 11.47 -14.83
C THR A 326 9.90 10.51 -14.09
N TYR A 327 9.53 9.24 -14.00
CA TYR A 327 10.28 8.21 -13.27
C TYR A 327 10.62 7.07 -14.21
N TYR A 328 11.90 6.85 -14.46
CA TYR A 328 12.36 5.65 -15.14
C TYR A 328 12.50 4.51 -14.13
N MET A 329 11.76 3.44 -14.37
CA MET A 329 11.67 2.29 -13.48
C MET A 329 12.51 1.16 -14.07
N TRP A 330 13.40 0.58 -13.27
CA TRP A 330 14.15 -0.63 -13.61
C TRP A 330 13.91 -1.68 -12.54
N LYS A 331 13.33 -2.81 -12.88
CA LYS A 331 13.06 -3.91 -11.96
C LYS A 331 13.80 -5.15 -12.42
N GLN A 332 14.62 -5.71 -11.54
CA GLN A 332 15.46 -6.87 -11.85
C GLN A 332 15.36 -7.91 -10.74
N LYS A 333 15.33 -9.18 -11.14
CA LYS A 333 15.34 -10.31 -10.23
C LYS A 333 16.75 -10.85 -10.03
N PHE A 334 17.03 -11.30 -8.82
CA PHE A 334 18.29 -11.92 -8.42
C PHE A 334 18.00 -13.16 -7.59
N GLU A 335 18.81 -14.20 -7.75
CA GLU A 335 18.70 -15.38 -6.89
C GLU A 335 19.16 -15.06 -5.47
N VAL A 336 18.45 -15.59 -4.49
CA VAL A 336 18.80 -15.42 -3.07
C VAL A 336 19.99 -16.31 -2.76
N GLN A 337 21.10 -15.70 -2.36
CA GLN A 337 22.30 -16.42 -1.92
C GLN A 337 22.02 -17.22 -0.63
N GLN A 338 22.64 -18.40 -0.52
CA GLN A 338 22.35 -19.37 0.54
C GLN A 338 22.68 -18.84 1.94
N ASP A 339 23.74 -18.05 2.07
CA ASP A 339 24.17 -17.39 3.30
C ASP A 339 23.22 -16.26 3.72
N CYS A 340 22.59 -15.59 2.76
CA CYS A 340 21.65 -14.50 3.02
C CYS A 340 20.23 -14.98 3.41
N ARG A 341 19.96 -16.29 3.36
CA ARG A 341 18.66 -16.86 3.73
C ARG A 341 18.40 -16.73 5.23
N ILE A 342 17.18 -16.33 5.58
CA ILE A 342 16.75 -16.17 6.97
C ILE A 342 15.47 -16.95 7.23
N GLN A 343 15.26 -17.39 8.48
CA GLN A 343 14.08 -18.18 8.87
C GLN A 343 12.75 -17.52 8.46
N LYS A 344 12.66 -16.19 8.58
CA LYS A 344 11.47 -15.40 8.23
C LYS A 344 11.21 -15.30 6.71
N ARG A 345 12.14 -15.77 5.87
CA ARG A 345 12.14 -15.64 4.41
C ARG A 345 12.53 -16.90 3.64
N MET A 346 12.51 -18.07 4.29
CA MET A 346 13.02 -19.34 3.71
C MET A 346 12.35 -19.77 2.40
N GLU A 347 11.16 -19.26 2.10
CA GLU A 347 10.39 -19.62 0.91
C GLU A 347 10.51 -18.60 -0.23
N VAL A 348 11.34 -17.56 -0.07
CA VAL A 348 11.69 -16.64 -1.17
C VAL A 348 13.03 -17.03 -1.74
N ASP A 349 13.00 -17.41 -3.01
CA ASP A 349 14.18 -17.81 -3.77
C ASP A 349 14.73 -16.69 -4.66
N GLN A 350 13.97 -15.60 -4.81
CA GLN A 350 14.37 -14.46 -5.64
C GLN A 350 14.19 -13.12 -4.92
N TRP A 351 15.22 -12.29 -4.92
CA TRP A 351 15.10 -10.86 -4.62
C TRP A 351 14.61 -10.12 -5.85
N VAL A 352 13.72 -9.16 -5.63
CA VAL A 352 13.28 -8.22 -6.66
C VAL A 352 13.79 -6.84 -6.26
N VAL A 353 14.73 -6.30 -7.02
CA VAL A 353 15.31 -4.97 -6.81
C VAL A 353 14.76 -4.03 -7.88
N THR A 354 14.08 -2.97 -7.45
CA THR A 354 13.61 -1.90 -8.33
C THR A 354 14.44 -0.65 -8.08
N LEU A 355 15.10 -0.15 -9.12
CA LEU A 355 15.77 1.15 -9.15
C LEU A 355 14.87 2.15 -9.87
N ILE A 356 14.75 3.35 -9.30
CA ILE A 356 13.86 4.38 -9.82
C ILE A 356 14.64 5.67 -10.00
N PHE A 357 14.69 6.16 -11.23
CA PHE A 357 15.47 7.31 -11.63
C PHE A 357 14.54 8.50 -11.91
N PRO A 358 14.44 9.48 -11.00
CA PRO A 358 13.58 10.64 -11.18
C PRO A 358 14.20 11.62 -12.19
N HIS A 359 13.43 11.97 -13.21
CA HIS A 359 13.76 12.97 -14.21
C HIS A 359 12.88 14.20 -14.03
N GLY A 360 13.51 15.30 -13.63
CA GLY A 360 12.83 16.51 -13.17
C GLY A 360 12.92 16.67 -11.65
N GLN A 361 12.13 17.61 -11.12
CA GLN A 361 12.06 17.82 -9.67
C GLN A 361 11.16 16.76 -9.04
N ARG A 362 11.68 16.02 -8.06
CA ARG A 362 10.87 15.04 -7.31
C ARG A 362 9.73 15.73 -6.60
N LEU A 363 8.55 15.12 -6.69
CA LEU A 363 7.35 15.58 -6.01
C LEU A 363 7.48 15.28 -4.51
N SER A 364 7.70 16.30 -3.69
CA SER A 364 8.05 16.13 -2.28
C SER A 364 7.10 16.79 -1.29
N ARG A 365 6.23 17.72 -1.71
CA ARG A 365 5.38 18.54 -0.80
C ARG A 365 6.15 19.15 0.39
N GLY A 366 7.43 19.48 0.19
CA GLY A 366 8.30 19.99 1.26
C GLY A 366 8.82 18.93 2.24
N ALA A 367 8.49 17.64 2.05
CA ALA A 367 9.08 16.53 2.79
C ALA A 367 10.47 16.17 2.24
N LYS A 368 11.30 15.53 3.06
CA LYS A 368 12.54 14.91 2.59
C LYS A 368 12.18 13.73 1.68
N SER A 369 12.78 13.67 0.49
CA SER A 369 12.51 12.58 -0.44
C SER A 369 13.39 11.37 -0.11
N PRO A 370 12.81 10.25 0.36
CA PRO A 370 13.61 9.12 0.80
C PRO A 370 14.31 8.45 -0.39
N GLY A 371 15.43 7.81 -0.10
CA GLY A 371 16.21 7.05 -1.07
C GLY A 371 15.92 5.55 -1.05
N VAL A 372 15.26 5.05 0.01
CA VAL A 372 15.01 3.61 0.22
C VAL A 372 13.55 3.36 0.55
N TYR A 373 12.98 2.37 -0.12
CA TYR A 373 11.60 1.96 0.02
C TYR A 373 11.54 0.46 0.26
N ALA A 374 10.68 0.05 1.19
CA ALA A 374 10.35 -1.35 1.44
C ALA A 374 8.86 -1.51 1.23
N PHE A 375 8.48 -1.53 -0.06
CA PHE A 375 7.10 -1.40 -0.58
C PHE A 375 6.41 -0.06 -0.29
N LEU A 376 6.78 0.61 0.80
CA LEU A 376 6.38 1.95 1.18
C LEU A 376 7.63 2.81 1.47
N PRO A 377 7.51 4.15 1.43
CA PRO A 377 8.60 5.04 1.82
C PRO A 377 9.13 4.75 3.22
N THR A 378 10.45 4.85 3.39
CA THR A 378 11.12 4.94 4.70
C THR A 378 11.49 6.41 4.99
N GLU A 379 12.13 6.71 6.12
CA GLU A 379 12.69 8.05 6.38
C GLU A 379 14.16 8.16 5.96
N MET A 380 14.70 7.10 5.35
CA MET A 380 16.11 7.01 5.03
C MET A 380 16.47 7.85 3.80
N VAL A 381 17.40 8.79 4.00
CA VAL A 381 18.05 9.56 2.94
C VAL A 381 19.43 8.97 2.69
N THR A 382 19.73 8.58 1.45
CA THR A 382 20.96 7.84 1.09
C THR A 382 21.99 8.67 0.34
N ASN A 383 21.64 9.87 -0.13
CA ASN A 383 22.38 10.70 -1.10
C ASN A 383 22.55 10.07 -2.50
N LEU A 384 22.00 8.89 -2.75
CA LEU A 384 21.95 8.33 -4.09
C LEU A 384 20.96 9.14 -4.95
N PRO A 385 21.27 9.42 -6.22
CA PRO A 385 20.40 10.20 -7.11
C PRO A 385 19.22 9.38 -7.67
N PHE A 386 19.01 8.17 -7.15
CA PHE A 386 17.94 7.25 -7.51
C PHE A 386 17.39 6.59 -6.24
N ILE A 387 16.19 6.03 -6.36
CA ILE A 387 15.50 5.35 -5.27
C ILE A 387 15.72 3.84 -5.42
N ILE A 388 15.94 3.16 -4.28
CA ILE A 388 16.04 1.70 -4.20
C ILE A 388 14.77 1.16 -3.52
N GLN A 389 14.09 0.23 -4.19
CA GLN A 389 12.98 -0.51 -3.62
C GLN A 389 13.22 -2.02 -3.68
N ALA A 390 13.08 -2.68 -2.52
CA ALA A 390 13.19 -4.14 -2.39
C ALA A 390 12.47 -4.62 -1.12
N ASP A 391 12.43 -5.94 -0.87
CA ASP A 391 11.90 -6.53 0.38
C ASP A 391 12.91 -6.36 1.54
N PHE A 392 13.25 -5.12 1.88
CA PHE A 392 14.15 -4.85 3.01
C PHE A 392 13.48 -5.16 4.35
N LEU A 393 14.22 -5.81 5.24
CA LEU A 393 13.87 -5.89 6.66
C LEU A 393 14.10 -4.52 7.31
N LEU A 394 13.07 -4.00 7.96
CA LEU A 394 13.13 -2.70 8.61
C LEU A 394 13.38 -2.84 10.12
N ALA A 395 14.00 -1.82 10.69
CA ALA A 395 13.99 -1.63 12.14
C ALA A 395 12.55 -1.52 12.64
N SER A 396 12.32 -1.76 13.94
CA SER A 396 10.99 -1.58 14.53
C SER A 396 10.43 -0.19 14.25
N SER A 397 11.31 0.84 14.17
CA SER A 397 10.97 2.22 13.77
C SER A 397 10.39 2.36 12.38
N ARG A 398 10.74 1.46 11.45
CA ARG A 398 10.52 1.58 10.00
C ARG A 398 11.15 2.82 9.35
N GLU A 399 11.88 3.63 10.12
CA GLU A 399 12.65 4.77 9.61
C GLU A 399 13.86 4.30 8.81
N SER A 400 14.45 3.17 9.20
CA SER A 400 15.63 2.60 8.58
C SER A 400 15.53 1.10 8.31
N ILE A 401 16.36 0.62 7.39
CA ILE A 401 16.59 -0.80 7.18
C ILE A 401 17.49 -1.36 8.29
N LEU A 402 17.38 -2.65 8.58
CA LEU A 402 18.31 -3.34 9.47
C LEU A 402 19.67 -3.50 8.77
N PHE A 403 20.67 -2.72 9.18
CA PHE A 403 22.01 -2.72 8.58
C PHE A 403 22.81 -4.02 8.82
N ASP A 404 22.52 -4.72 9.93
CA ASP A 404 23.20 -5.98 10.29
C ASP A 404 22.50 -7.22 9.71
N SER A 405 21.41 -7.03 8.97
CA SER A 405 20.69 -8.12 8.34
C SER A 405 21.44 -8.63 7.10
N GLN A 406 21.82 -9.91 7.10
CA GLN A 406 22.41 -10.59 5.94
C GLN A 406 21.49 -10.50 4.72
N TRP A 407 20.18 -10.64 4.91
CA TRP A 407 19.17 -10.46 3.86
C TRP A 407 19.25 -9.09 3.19
N ASN A 408 19.37 -8.01 3.98
CA ASN A 408 19.45 -6.65 3.43
C ASN A 408 20.79 -6.40 2.75
N ARG A 409 21.88 -6.95 3.29
CA ARG A 409 23.21 -6.86 2.69
C ARG A 409 23.24 -7.54 1.32
N GLY A 410 22.72 -8.76 1.20
CA GLY A 410 22.60 -9.46 -0.08
C GLY A 410 21.78 -8.69 -1.12
N ILE A 411 20.67 -8.06 -0.70
CA ILE A 411 19.91 -7.16 -1.59
C ILE A 411 20.77 -5.97 -2.06
N LEU A 412 21.50 -5.32 -1.15
CA LEU A 412 22.34 -4.16 -1.48
C LEU A 412 23.52 -4.54 -2.40
N GLU A 413 24.06 -5.75 -2.30
CA GLU A 413 25.10 -6.26 -3.20
C GLU A 413 24.60 -6.44 -4.64
N CYS A 414 23.29 -6.62 -4.83
CA CYS A 414 22.67 -6.70 -6.15
C CYS A 414 22.48 -5.32 -6.81
N VAL A 415 22.41 -4.25 -6.01
CA VAL A 415 22.13 -2.87 -6.50
C VAL A 415 23.15 -2.38 -7.53
N PRO A 416 24.48 -2.54 -7.36
CA PRO A 416 25.45 -2.10 -8.36
C PRO A 416 25.27 -2.73 -9.74
N SER A 417 25.02 -4.04 -9.79
CA SER A 417 24.76 -4.74 -11.06
C SER A 417 23.44 -4.29 -11.68
N ALA A 418 22.38 -4.14 -10.88
CA ALA A 418 21.11 -3.59 -11.35
C ALA A 418 21.26 -2.17 -11.91
N PHE A 419 22.07 -1.34 -11.26
CA PHE A 419 22.33 0.04 -11.68
C PHE A 419 23.01 0.08 -13.04
N VAL A 420 24.08 -0.68 -13.25
CA VAL A 420 24.80 -0.69 -14.54
C VAL A 420 23.89 -1.14 -15.68
N ASN A 421 23.10 -2.20 -15.47
CA ASN A 421 22.14 -2.66 -16.46
C ASN A 421 21.08 -1.59 -16.79
N ALA A 422 20.55 -0.94 -15.75
CA ALA A 422 19.56 0.13 -15.91
C ALA A 422 20.14 1.35 -16.63
N PHE A 423 21.31 1.79 -16.21
CA PHE A 423 22.02 2.94 -16.75
C PHE A 423 22.40 2.72 -18.22
N GLY A 424 22.98 1.55 -18.53
CA GLY A 424 23.28 1.15 -19.90
C GLY A 424 22.04 1.03 -20.77
N ALA A 425 20.92 0.53 -20.23
CA ALA A 425 19.65 0.50 -20.93
C ALA A 425 19.11 1.90 -21.25
N LEU A 426 19.17 2.83 -20.30
CA LEU A 426 18.76 4.22 -20.47
C LEU A 426 19.60 4.93 -21.53
N LEU A 427 20.93 4.78 -21.48
CA LEU A 427 21.83 5.33 -22.48
C LEU A 427 21.54 4.77 -23.88
N LYS A 428 21.33 3.45 -24.00
CA LYS A 428 21.02 2.80 -25.28
C LYS A 428 19.66 3.22 -25.85
N SER A 429 18.63 3.39 -25.02
CA SER A 429 17.33 3.89 -25.48
C SER A 429 17.36 5.34 -25.95
N SER A 430 18.36 6.11 -25.55
CA SER A 430 18.55 7.51 -25.95
C SER A 430 19.50 7.69 -27.14
N ARG A 431 20.03 6.61 -27.74
CA ARG A 431 20.98 6.70 -28.88
C ARG A 431 20.37 7.28 -30.16
N ASP A 432 19.05 7.21 -30.30
CA ASP A 432 18.32 7.85 -31.41
C ASP A 432 17.91 9.31 -31.10
N ALA A 433 18.16 9.77 -29.86
CA ALA A 433 17.88 11.13 -29.42
C ALA A 433 19.13 12.02 -29.60
N PRO A 434 18.97 13.33 -29.83
CA PRO A 434 20.11 14.26 -29.94
C PRO A 434 21.04 14.17 -28.72
N HIS A 435 22.35 14.34 -28.89
CA HIS A 435 23.37 14.20 -27.83
C HIS A 435 23.06 15.00 -26.54
N PHE A 436 22.38 16.15 -26.63
CA PHE A 436 21.99 16.94 -25.45
C PHE A 436 20.94 16.24 -24.56
N ALA A 437 20.21 15.26 -25.09
CA ALA A 437 19.23 14.46 -24.34
C ALA A 437 19.90 13.45 -23.38
N LEU A 438 21.21 13.18 -23.54
CA LEU A 438 21.98 12.27 -22.69
C LEU A 438 22.46 12.92 -21.39
N ALA A 439 22.74 14.23 -21.40
CA ALA A 439 23.31 14.96 -20.25
C ALA A 439 22.50 14.79 -18.94
N PRO A 440 21.15 14.77 -18.95
CA PRO A 440 20.38 14.49 -17.75
C PRO A 440 20.57 13.08 -17.18
N ILE A 441 20.89 12.07 -18.00
CA ILE A 441 21.05 10.67 -17.55
C ILE A 441 22.30 10.54 -16.68
N PHE A 442 23.39 11.21 -17.03
CA PHE A 442 24.63 11.18 -16.24
C PHE A 442 24.48 11.77 -14.83
N ARG A 443 23.42 12.55 -14.56
CA ARG A 443 23.07 13.01 -13.20
C ARG A 443 22.71 11.87 -12.25
N PHE A 444 22.42 10.67 -12.77
CA PHE A 444 22.17 9.48 -11.97
C PHE A 444 23.44 8.78 -11.50
N LEU A 445 24.63 9.21 -11.93
CA LEU A 445 25.88 8.70 -11.36
C LEU A 445 26.00 9.15 -9.89
N PRO A 446 26.16 8.22 -8.94
CA PRO A 446 26.21 8.56 -7.53
C PRO A 446 27.59 9.12 -7.15
N ILE A 447 27.77 10.43 -7.34
CA ILE A 447 29.03 11.12 -7.07
C ILE A 447 29.15 11.64 -5.63
N GLN A 448 28.02 11.78 -4.92
CA GLN A 448 27.99 12.28 -3.56
C GLN A 448 28.21 11.14 -2.56
N ASP A 449 29.14 11.34 -1.63
CA ASP A 449 29.39 10.38 -0.55
C ASP A 449 28.15 10.24 0.35
N SER A 450 27.92 9.02 0.83
CA SER A 450 26.87 8.75 1.80
C SER A 450 27.43 8.81 3.21
N SER A 451 26.71 9.43 4.15
CA SER A 451 27.07 9.35 5.57
C SER A 451 26.86 7.95 6.16
N ILE A 452 26.20 7.06 5.42
CA ILE A 452 25.94 5.68 5.80
C ILE A 452 26.89 4.76 5.02
N SER A 453 27.83 4.12 5.74
CA SER A 453 28.90 3.31 5.16
C SER A 453 28.41 2.24 4.17
N LEU A 454 27.28 1.58 4.45
CA LEU A 454 26.71 0.57 3.56
C LEU A 454 26.30 1.15 2.20
N PHE A 455 25.72 2.34 2.15
CA PHE A 455 25.35 2.97 0.88
C PHE A 455 26.57 3.58 0.18
N ASP A 456 27.58 4.01 0.93
CA ASP A 456 28.85 4.43 0.33
C ASP A 456 29.59 3.25 -0.33
N ASN A 457 29.55 2.06 0.27
CA ASN A 457 30.05 0.84 -0.35
C ASN A 457 29.30 0.50 -1.65
N VAL A 458 27.97 0.66 -1.66
CA VAL A 458 27.15 0.49 -2.89
C VAL A 458 27.58 1.50 -3.95
N ARG A 459 27.77 2.77 -3.58
CA ARG A 459 28.24 3.82 -4.48
C ARG A 459 29.61 3.50 -5.08
N LEU A 460 30.58 3.09 -4.26
CA LEU A 460 31.91 2.72 -4.72
C LEU A 460 31.87 1.51 -5.66
N SER A 461 31.05 0.50 -5.34
CA SER A 461 30.86 -0.67 -6.21
C SER A 461 30.20 -0.29 -7.55
N ILE A 462 29.23 0.63 -7.55
CA ILE A 462 28.66 1.21 -8.77
C ILE A 462 29.76 1.88 -9.59
N LYS A 463 30.59 2.72 -8.97
CA LYS A 463 31.69 3.41 -9.65
C LYS A 463 32.62 2.41 -10.35
N THR A 464 33.12 1.41 -9.63
CA THR A 464 34.02 0.40 -10.20
C THR A 464 33.39 -0.38 -11.36
N LYS A 465 32.10 -0.74 -11.27
CA LYS A 465 31.42 -1.46 -12.36
C LYS A 465 31.14 -0.57 -13.57
N VAL A 466 30.80 0.71 -13.35
CA VAL A 466 30.60 1.68 -14.44
C VAL A 466 31.91 1.97 -15.19
N GLU A 467 33.04 2.08 -14.47
CA GLU A 467 34.36 2.28 -15.06
C GLU A 467 34.82 1.09 -15.93
N ALA A 468 34.29 -0.10 -15.68
CA ALA A 468 34.59 -1.31 -16.46
C ALA A 468 33.74 -1.47 -17.73
N GLU A 469 32.76 -0.58 -17.97
CA GLU A 469 31.81 -0.68 -19.06
C GLU A 469 32.09 0.38 -20.16
N ASP A 470 31.99 -0.03 -21.43
CA ASP A 470 32.10 0.87 -22.58
C ASP A 470 30.78 1.63 -22.83
N ILE A 471 30.37 2.42 -21.84
CA ILE A 471 29.09 3.16 -21.82
C ILE A 471 29.25 4.66 -22.08
N MET A 472 30.48 5.18 -22.11
CA MET A 472 30.74 6.57 -22.47
C MET A 472 30.72 6.74 -23.99
N PRO A 473 29.92 7.67 -24.55
CA PRO A 473 30.07 8.07 -25.94
C PRO A 473 31.38 8.85 -26.06
N CYS A 474 32.45 8.16 -26.44
CA CYS A 474 33.69 8.80 -26.88
C CYS A 474 33.48 9.29 -28.31
N GLU A 475 33.82 10.55 -28.61
CA GLU A 475 34.04 10.98 -29.99
C GLU A 475 35.15 10.08 -30.57
N SER A 476 34.80 9.30 -31.59
CA SER A 476 35.72 8.45 -32.34
C SER A 476 36.55 9.24 -33.32
#